data_AF-A0A7S2R9D0-F1
#
_entry.id   AF-A0A7S2R9D0-F1
#
_cell.length_a   1.000
_cell.length_b   1.000
_cell.length_c   1.000
_cell.angle_alpha   90.00
_cell.angle_beta   90.00
_cell.angle_gamma   90.00
#
_symmetry.space_group_name_H-M   'P 1'
#
loop_
_entity.id
_entity.type
_entity.pdbx_description
1 polymer ?
#
loop_
_entity_poly.entity_id
_entity_poly.type
_entity_poly.pdbx_seq_one_letter_code
_entity_poly.pdbx_strand_id
1 'polypeptide(L)'
;KRKINVLDDNDNKSSSLRKQNSRIDDHNFTKIKDDVQSASDVKNYDAKRTLRWTIAGLMLHGPYFFYTFSRLDRYFGMSTTMRNVLKKTVLAQVLVFPPYLVALFGIMGIMEGNAMNDIIEKIETKVPEAFAGGSIFWP
;
A
#
# COMPACT_ATOMS: atom_id res chain seq x y z
N LYS A 1 -34.30 1.22 62.47
CA LYS A 1 -32.96 1.22 61.82
C LYS A 1 -32.91 0.53 60.44
N ARG A 2 -33.87 -0.32 60.03
CA ARG A 2 -33.83 -1.04 58.73
C ARG A 2 -34.17 -0.21 57.47
N LYS A 3 -34.89 0.91 57.58
CA LYS A 3 -35.31 1.72 56.41
C LYS A 3 -34.23 2.63 55.82
N ILE A 4 -33.18 2.96 56.59
CA ILE A 4 -32.15 3.93 56.16
C ILE A 4 -31.12 3.24 55.25
N ASN A 5 -30.67 2.03 55.58
CA ASN A 5 -29.75 1.26 54.72
C ASN A 5 -30.32 0.92 53.33
N VAL A 6 -31.64 0.76 53.22
CA VAL A 6 -32.28 0.39 51.94
C VAL A 6 -32.31 1.56 50.96
N LEU A 7 -32.28 2.81 51.45
CA LEU A 7 -32.24 4.01 50.60
C LEU A 7 -30.83 4.23 50.04
N ASP A 8 -29.79 4.08 50.88
CA ASP A 8 -28.38 4.22 50.47
C ASP A 8 -27.96 3.17 49.40
N ASP A 9 -28.41 1.92 49.54
CA ASP A 9 -28.11 0.86 48.57
C ASP A 9 -28.76 1.11 47.20
N ASN A 10 -29.95 1.73 47.19
CA ASN A 10 -30.67 2.01 45.94
C ASN A 10 -30.03 3.17 45.17
N ASP A 11 -29.58 4.19 45.88
CA ASP A 11 -28.90 5.34 45.30
C ASP A 11 -27.53 4.94 44.73
N ASN A 12 -26.77 4.10 45.44
CA ASN A 12 -25.49 3.58 44.96
C ASN A 12 -25.67 2.74 43.68
N LYS A 13 -26.67 1.85 43.65
CA LYS A 13 -27.00 1.05 42.47
C LYS A 13 -27.44 1.90 41.27
N SER A 14 -28.21 2.96 41.50
CA SER A 14 -28.60 3.89 40.42
C SER A 14 -27.39 4.64 39.86
N SER A 15 -26.43 5.01 40.72
CA SER A 15 -25.20 5.70 40.32
C SER A 15 -24.28 4.81 39.47
N SER A 16 -24.18 3.52 39.80
CA SER A 16 -23.39 2.56 39.01
C SER A 16 -24.02 2.26 37.65
N LEU A 17 -25.35 2.15 37.59
CA LEU A 17 -26.09 1.94 36.34
C LEU A 17 -25.95 3.15 35.39
N ARG A 18 -26.03 4.38 35.94
CA ARG A 18 -25.85 5.60 35.15
C ARG A 18 -24.43 5.72 34.57
N LYS A 19 -23.42 5.33 35.35
CA LYS A 19 -22.00 5.36 34.93
C LYS A 19 -21.66 4.26 33.92
N GLN A 20 -22.33 3.11 33.99
CA GLN A 20 -22.20 2.06 32.99
C GLN A 20 -22.89 2.47 31.69
N ASN A 21 -24.08 3.07 31.76
CA ASN A 21 -24.79 3.53 30.58
C ASN A 21 -24.01 4.65 29.85
N SER A 22 -23.45 5.62 30.57
CA SER A 22 -22.63 6.66 29.96
C SER A 22 -21.41 6.07 29.24
N ARG A 23 -20.69 5.13 29.86
CA ARG A 23 -19.55 4.45 29.21
C ARG A 23 -19.93 3.71 27.92
N ILE A 24 -21.13 3.11 27.88
CA ILE A 24 -21.63 2.42 26.69
C ILE A 24 -21.94 3.43 25.57
N ASP A 25 -22.49 4.59 25.93
CA ASP A 25 -22.78 5.68 24.99
C ASP A 25 -21.47 6.25 24.41
N ASP A 26 -20.43 6.43 25.23
CA ASP A 26 -19.11 6.92 24.84
C ASP A 26 -18.42 5.98 23.83
N HIS A 27 -18.46 4.67 24.10
CA HIS A 27 -17.86 3.64 23.25
C HIS A 27 -18.61 3.46 21.93
N ASN A 28 -19.94 3.54 21.95
CA ASN A 28 -20.74 3.48 20.73
C ASN A 28 -20.51 4.73 19.85
N PHE A 29 -20.40 5.91 20.47
CA PHE A 29 -20.15 7.16 19.75
C PHE A 29 -18.77 7.19 19.09
N THR A 30 -17.72 6.70 19.76
CA THR A 30 -16.38 6.59 19.18
C THR A 30 -16.36 5.60 18.03
N LYS A 31 -16.95 4.42 18.20
CA LYS A 31 -17.03 3.41 17.13
C LYS A 31 -17.79 3.92 15.90
N ILE A 32 -18.92 4.62 16.09
CA ILE A 32 -19.68 5.22 14.99
C ILE A 32 -18.86 6.28 14.26
N LYS A 33 -18.07 7.09 14.97
CA LYS A 33 -17.17 8.06 14.32
C LYS A 33 -16.10 7.38 13.48
N ASP A 34 -15.48 6.32 13.99
CA ASP A 34 -14.44 5.59 13.29
C ASP A 34 -14.99 4.88 12.04
N ASP A 35 -16.18 4.28 12.15
CA ASP A 35 -16.87 3.62 11.04
C ASP A 35 -17.34 4.64 9.97
N VAL A 36 -17.85 5.81 10.39
CA VAL A 36 -18.25 6.89 9.47
C VAL A 36 -17.03 7.52 8.80
N GLN A 37 -15.93 7.72 9.54
CA GLN A 37 -14.68 8.23 8.99
C GLN A 37 -14.08 7.24 8.00
N SER A 38 -14.00 5.95 8.37
CA SER A 38 -13.53 4.89 7.47
C SER A 38 -14.41 4.78 6.23
N ALA A 39 -15.74 4.84 6.36
CA ALA A 39 -16.68 4.83 5.22
C ALA A 39 -16.51 6.05 4.30
N SER A 40 -16.20 7.22 4.88
CA SER A 40 -15.92 8.45 4.11
C SER A 40 -14.56 8.40 3.42
N ASP A 41 -13.55 7.77 4.02
CA ASP A 41 -12.23 7.56 3.44
C ASP A 41 -12.26 6.56 2.27
N VAL A 42 -13.11 5.51 2.32
CA VAL A 42 -13.32 4.66 1.13
C VAL A 42 -14.04 5.40 -0.01
N LYS A 43 -14.81 6.45 0.31
CA LYS A 43 -15.55 7.24 -0.69
C LYS A 43 -14.71 8.36 -1.30
N ASN A 44 -13.67 8.83 -0.61
CA ASN A 44 -12.65 9.71 -1.17
C ASN A 44 -11.67 8.90 -2.03
N TYR A 45 -12.21 8.28 -3.08
CA TYR A 45 -11.40 7.63 -4.10
C TYR A 45 -10.47 8.67 -4.73
N ASP A 46 -9.17 8.55 -4.47
CA ASP A 46 -8.16 9.44 -5.02
C ASP A 46 -7.94 9.12 -6.51
N ALA A 47 -8.87 9.62 -7.32
CA ALA A 47 -8.82 9.48 -8.76
C ALA A 47 -7.54 10.07 -9.36
N LYS A 48 -6.94 11.10 -8.72
CA LYS A 48 -5.67 11.68 -9.16
C LYS A 48 -4.53 10.71 -8.93
N ARG A 49 -4.45 10.08 -7.75
CA ARG A 49 -3.49 9.02 -7.48
C ARG A 49 -3.65 7.87 -8.47
N THR A 50 -4.86 7.35 -8.65
CA THR A 50 -5.07 6.24 -9.60
C THR A 50 -4.70 6.65 -11.01
N LEU A 51 -5.06 7.85 -11.47
CA LEU A 51 -4.70 8.34 -12.79
C LEU A 51 -3.19 8.44 -12.98
N ARG A 52 -2.44 8.88 -11.97
CA ARG A 52 -0.98 8.92 -12.01
C ARG A 52 -0.39 7.52 -12.19
N TRP A 53 -0.86 6.55 -11.40
CA TRP A 53 -0.46 5.14 -11.53
C TRP A 53 -0.88 4.53 -12.87
N THR A 54 -2.06 4.89 -13.40
CA THR A 54 -2.54 4.44 -14.71
C THR A 54 -1.70 5.00 -15.84
N ILE A 55 -1.37 6.29 -15.83
CA ILE A 55 -0.52 6.92 -16.86
C ILE A 55 0.90 6.36 -16.77
N ALA A 56 1.46 6.28 -15.56
CA ALA A 56 2.77 5.69 -15.35
C ALA A 56 2.80 4.23 -15.84
N GLY A 57 1.79 3.43 -15.51
CA GLY A 57 1.66 2.07 -16.02
C GLY A 57 1.53 2.02 -17.54
N LEU A 58 0.55 2.70 -18.13
CA LEU A 58 0.29 2.60 -19.56
C LEU A 58 1.45 3.13 -20.42
N MET A 59 2.05 4.25 -20.02
CA MET A 59 3.06 4.95 -20.80
C MET A 59 4.47 4.45 -20.52
N LEU A 60 4.80 4.03 -19.31
CA LEU A 60 6.10 3.43 -18.99
C LEU A 60 6.07 1.92 -19.19
N HIS A 61 5.17 1.22 -18.47
CA HIS A 61 5.17 -0.25 -18.41
C HIS A 61 4.91 -0.88 -19.79
N GLY A 62 3.94 -0.37 -20.55
CA GLY A 62 3.61 -0.91 -21.88
C GLY A 62 4.80 -0.95 -22.84
N PRO A 63 5.33 0.21 -23.28
CA PRO A 63 6.41 0.26 -24.26
C PRO A 63 7.74 -0.25 -23.70
N TYR A 64 8.03 -0.04 -22.41
CA TYR A 64 9.29 -0.50 -21.79
C TYR A 64 9.40 -2.02 -21.84
N PHE A 65 8.37 -2.74 -21.39
CA PHE A 65 8.39 -4.19 -21.39
C PHE A 65 8.31 -4.77 -22.80
N PHE A 66 7.53 -4.17 -23.69
CA PHE A 66 7.49 -4.60 -25.08
C PHE A 66 8.88 -4.50 -25.73
N TYR A 67 9.60 -3.40 -25.52
CA TYR A 67 10.93 -3.20 -26.07
C TYR A 67 11.99 -4.09 -25.44
N THR A 68 12.03 -4.17 -24.10
CA THR A 68 13.02 -4.97 -23.37
C THR A 68 12.86 -6.46 -23.61
N PHE A 69 11.63 -6.99 -23.59
CA PHE A 69 11.38 -8.39 -23.91
C PHE A 69 11.62 -8.70 -25.38
N SER A 70 11.21 -7.82 -26.32
CA SER A 70 11.53 -8.01 -27.74
C SER A 70 13.04 -8.07 -27.98
N ARG A 71 13.82 -7.26 -27.25
CA ARG A 71 15.28 -7.27 -27.34
C ARG A 71 15.88 -8.51 -26.68
N LEU A 72 15.35 -8.93 -25.52
CA LEU A 72 15.77 -10.14 -24.82
C LEU A 72 15.52 -11.40 -25.65
N ASP A 73 14.35 -11.50 -26.29
CA ASP A 73 14.02 -12.61 -27.18
C ASP A 73 14.91 -12.65 -28.43
N ARG A 74 15.32 -11.49 -28.94
CA ARG A 74 16.28 -11.40 -30.05
C ARG A 74 17.68 -11.87 -29.65
N TYR A 75 18.09 -11.68 -28.39
CA TYR A 75 19.39 -12.14 -27.88
C TYR A 75 19.41 -13.64 -27.54
N PHE A 76 18.33 -14.19 -26.99
CA PHE A 76 18.28 -15.58 -26.52
C PHE A 76 17.68 -16.57 -27.53
N GLY A 77 17.08 -16.06 -28.60
CA GLY A 77 16.37 -16.85 -29.59
C GLY A 77 15.11 -17.52 -29.04
N MET A 78 14.34 -18.12 -29.94
CA MET A 78 13.10 -18.86 -29.68
C MET A 78 13.35 -20.22 -28.98
N SER A 79 14.47 -20.40 -28.27
CA SER A 79 14.79 -21.68 -27.65
C SER A 79 14.13 -21.78 -26.27
N THR A 80 13.19 -22.73 -26.15
CA THR A 80 12.35 -23.02 -24.97
C THR A 80 13.00 -24.01 -23.99
N THR A 81 14.31 -24.22 -24.10
CA THR A 81 15.04 -25.09 -23.17
C THR A 81 14.94 -24.52 -21.75
N MET A 82 14.66 -25.36 -20.74
CA MET A 82 14.57 -24.96 -19.32
C MET A 82 15.77 -24.12 -18.85
N ARG A 83 16.98 -24.47 -19.32
CA ARG A 83 18.20 -23.69 -19.06
C ARG A 83 18.16 -22.27 -19.63
N ASN A 84 17.53 -22.07 -20.78
CA ASN A 84 17.35 -20.75 -21.39
C ASN A 84 16.26 -19.96 -20.67
N VAL A 85 15.20 -20.61 -20.20
CA VAL A 85 14.16 -19.96 -19.38
C VAL A 85 14.78 -19.43 -18.09
N LEU A 86 15.54 -20.25 -17.36
CA LEU A 86 16.23 -19.80 -16.14
C LEU A 86 17.20 -18.64 -16.41
N LYS A 87 17.99 -18.72 -17.49
CA LYS A 87 18.89 -17.62 -17.88
C LYS A 87 18.12 -16.35 -18.25
N LYS A 88 17.01 -16.47 -18.99
CA LYS A 88 16.13 -15.35 -19.33
C LYS A 88 15.53 -14.72 -18.08
N THR A 89 15.09 -15.53 -17.11
CA THR A 89 14.54 -15.04 -15.83
C THR A 89 15.59 -14.31 -15.02
N VAL A 90 16.79 -14.90 -14.81
CA VAL A 90 17.87 -14.24 -14.05
C VAL A 90 18.30 -12.94 -14.72
N LEU A 91 18.40 -12.91 -16.05
CA LEU A 91 18.71 -11.68 -16.77
C LEU A 91 17.58 -10.66 -16.70
N ALA A 92 16.33 -11.09 -16.80
CA ALA A 92 15.19 -10.18 -16.62
C ALA A 92 15.20 -9.60 -15.21
N GLN A 93 15.47 -10.41 -14.18
CA GLN A 93 15.56 -9.93 -12.81
C GLN A 93 16.72 -8.94 -12.64
N VAL A 94 17.92 -9.21 -13.14
CA VAL A 94 19.08 -8.34 -12.86
C VAL A 94 19.19 -7.15 -13.81
N LEU A 95 18.84 -7.30 -15.08
CA LEU A 95 18.99 -6.24 -16.10
C LEU A 95 17.71 -5.45 -16.38
N VAL A 96 16.53 -6.04 -16.19
CA VAL A 96 15.26 -5.37 -16.53
C VAL A 96 14.62 -4.78 -15.27
N PHE A 97 14.69 -5.47 -14.13
CA PHE A 97 13.97 -5.05 -12.92
C PHE A 97 14.55 -3.80 -12.23
N PRO A 98 15.87 -3.68 -11.94
CA PRO A 98 16.41 -2.49 -11.27
C PRO A 98 16.25 -1.21 -12.09
N PRO A 99 16.56 -1.18 -13.41
CA PRO A 99 16.34 0.02 -14.21
C PRO A 99 14.86 0.40 -14.34
N TYR A 100 13.97 -0.59 -14.40
CA TYR A 100 12.52 -0.35 -14.41
C TYR A 100 12.04 0.32 -13.13
N LEU A 101 12.48 -0.17 -11.96
CA LEU A 101 12.10 0.42 -10.67
C LEU A 101 12.60 1.85 -10.53
N VAL A 102 13.84 2.14 -10.92
CA VAL A 102 14.38 3.52 -10.92
C VAL A 102 13.55 4.43 -11.82
N ALA A 103 13.22 3.99 -13.04
CA ALA A 103 12.41 4.77 -13.97
C ALA A 103 10.98 5.00 -13.45
N LEU A 104 10.37 3.97 -12.85
CA LEU A 104 9.03 4.04 -12.27
C LEU A 104 8.99 5.02 -11.10
N PHE A 105 9.86 4.88 -10.11
CA PHE A 105 9.91 5.78 -8.96
C PHE A 105 10.35 7.20 -9.35
N GLY A 106 11.21 7.34 -10.37
CA GLY A 106 11.59 8.64 -10.92
C GLY A 106 10.40 9.38 -11.54
N ILE A 107 9.65 8.74 -12.42
CA ILE A 107 8.44 9.32 -13.05
C ILE A 107 7.39 9.64 -11.99
N MET A 108 7.20 8.77 -11.01
CA MET A 108 6.25 9.03 -9.92
C MET A 108 6.66 10.21 -9.06
N GLY A 109 7.94 10.33 -8.73
CA GLY A 109 8.49 11.48 -8.01
C GLY A 109 8.26 12.80 -8.76
N ILE A 110 8.46 12.79 -10.08
CA ILE A 110 8.20 13.94 -10.95
C ILE A 110 6.70 14.30 -10.98
N MET A 111 5.81 13.30 -11.10
CA MET A 111 4.36 13.51 -11.14
C MET A 111 3.76 13.95 -9.78
N GLU A 112 4.45 13.63 -8.68
CA GLU A 112 4.14 14.14 -7.35
C GLU A 112 4.62 15.58 -7.12
N GLY A 113 5.58 16.07 -7.93
CA GLY A 113 6.16 17.40 -7.79
C GLY A 113 7.21 17.50 -6.67
N ASN A 114 7.81 16.37 -6.28
CA ASN A 114 8.84 16.34 -5.24
C ASN A 114 10.16 16.95 -5.76
N ALA A 115 11.01 17.46 -4.86
CA ALA A 115 12.33 17.92 -5.23
C ALA A 115 13.20 16.75 -5.73
N MET A 116 14.07 16.98 -6.70
CA MET A 116 14.94 15.94 -7.28
C MET A 116 15.74 15.17 -6.21
N ASN A 117 16.16 15.83 -5.14
CA ASN A 117 16.91 15.21 -4.05
C ASN A 117 16.05 14.19 -3.29
N ASP A 118 14.78 14.52 -2.99
CA ASP A 118 13.84 13.63 -2.32
C ASP A 118 13.47 12.43 -3.21
N ILE A 119 13.48 12.61 -4.53
CA ILE A 119 13.24 11.53 -5.49
C ILE A 119 14.40 10.54 -5.47
N ILE A 120 15.65 11.03 -5.45
CA ILE A 120 16.83 10.17 -5.40
C ILE A 120 16.87 9.37 -4.09
N GLU A 121 16.62 10.03 -2.95
CA GLU A 121 16.57 9.35 -1.63
C GLU A 121 15.47 8.28 -1.58
N LYS A 122 14.29 8.58 -2.15
CA LYS A 122 13.21 7.59 -2.30
C LYS A 122 13.62 6.42 -3.18
N ILE A 123 14.31 6.66 -4.30
CA ILE A 123 14.80 5.61 -5.20
C ILE A 123 15.82 4.73 -4.47
N GLU A 124 16.81 5.32 -3.80
CA GLU A 124 17.84 4.57 -3.08
C GLU A 124 17.27 3.70 -1.96
N THR A 125 16.18 4.13 -1.32
CA THR A 125 15.53 3.36 -0.26
C THR A 125 14.54 2.33 -0.80
N LYS A 126 13.69 2.71 -1.76
CA LYS A 126 12.57 1.88 -2.26
C LYS A 126 12.96 0.88 -3.32
N VAL A 127 13.95 1.18 -4.16
CA VAL A 127 14.41 0.24 -5.19
C VAL A 127 14.97 -1.04 -4.59
N PRO A 128 15.91 -1.03 -3.61
CA PRO A 128 16.41 -2.28 -3.04
C PRO A 128 15.36 -3.02 -2.22
N GLU A 129 14.46 -2.31 -1.53
CA GLU A 129 13.32 -2.92 -0.82
C GLU A 129 12.39 -3.66 -1.80
N ALA A 130 11.99 -2.98 -2.89
CA ALA A 130 11.13 -3.55 -3.92
C ALA A 130 11.83 -4.66 -4.73
N PHE A 131 13.12 -4.52 -4.98
CA PHE A 131 13.93 -5.53 -5.67
C PHE A 131 14.08 -6.78 -4.82
N ALA A 132 14.46 -6.65 -3.54
CA ALA A 132 14.56 -7.78 -2.62
C ALA A 132 13.21 -8.47 -2.43
N GLY A 133 12.14 -7.70 -2.23
CA GLY A 133 10.78 -8.25 -2.15
C GLY A 133 10.37 -9.00 -3.41
N GLY A 134 10.68 -8.46 -4.59
CA GLY A 134 10.40 -9.09 -5.88
C GLY A 134 11.19 -10.37 -6.11
N SER A 135 12.50 -10.35 -5.89
CA SER A 135 13.38 -11.50 -6.10
C SER A 135 13.21 -12.61 -5.07
N ILE A 136 12.75 -12.30 -3.85
CA ILE A 136 12.45 -13.31 -2.81
C ILE A 136 11.09 -13.97 -3.06
N PHE A 137 10.08 -13.19 -3.45
CA PHE A 137 8.72 -13.70 -3.64
C PHE A 137 8.54 -14.44 -4.97
N TRP A 138 9.25 -14.04 -6.02
CA TRP A 138 9.23 -14.68 -7.34
C TRP A 138 10.65 -15.09 -7.80
N PRO A 139 11.14 -16.30 -7.44
CA PRO A 139 12.41 -16.84 -7.94
C PRO A 139 12.36 -17.31 -9.40
#